data_AF-A0A382BQS2-F1
#
_entry.id   AF-A0A382BQS2-F1
#
_cell.length_a   1.000
_cell.length_b   1.000
_cell.length_c   1.000
_cell.angle_alpha   90.00
_cell.angle_beta   90.00
_cell.angle_gamma   90.00
#
_symmetry.space_group_name_H-M   'P 1'
#
loop_
_entity.id
_entity.type
_entity.pdbx_description
1 polymer ?
#
loop_
_entity_poly.entity_id
_entity_poly.type
_entity_poly.pdbx_seq_one_letter_code
_entity_poly.pdbx_strand_id
1 'polypeptide(L)'
;MAVGTMNGWEFLVVLVPSGTLPHRKIPEVMPMGFINRVVVAIEEDYLNRRLDESHAVSLREAAAEGWLDGPGEGDHSRRLAERTTRHALDDAVTMGRAFINMQGSAPGSLGGL
;
A
#
# COMPACT_ATOMS: atom_id res chain seq x y z
N MET A 1 0.12 8.16 -4.65
CA MET A 1 -0.04 8.36 -3.20
C MET A 1 -1.32 7.64 -2.77
N ALA A 2 -1.22 6.68 -1.85
CA ALA A 2 -2.40 6.03 -1.26
C ALA A 2 -2.59 6.57 0.17
N VAL A 3 -3.83 6.90 0.55
CA VAL A 3 -4.15 7.48 1.86
C VAL A 3 -5.29 6.70 2.50
N GLY A 4 -5.23 6.48 3.81
CA GLY A 4 -6.30 5.86 4.58
C GLY A 4 -6.29 6.29 6.04
N THR A 5 -7.38 6.02 6.75
CA THR A 5 -7.51 6.30 8.19
C THR A 5 -7.86 5.01 8.94
N MET A 6 -7.19 4.72 10.05
CA MET A 6 -7.43 3.53 10.87
C MET A 6 -7.11 3.81 12.34
N ASN A 7 -8.02 3.47 13.27
CA ASN A 7 -7.83 3.66 14.72
C ASN A 7 -7.44 5.10 15.14
N GLY A 8 -7.94 6.12 14.43
CA GLY A 8 -7.57 7.52 14.67
C GLY A 8 -6.20 7.91 14.10
N TRP A 9 -5.51 6.99 13.42
CA TRP A 9 -4.28 7.24 12.69
C TRP A 9 -4.55 7.52 11.21
N GLU A 10 -3.80 8.45 10.64
CA GLU A 10 -3.68 8.65 9.20
C GLU A 10 -2.51 7.82 8.65
N PHE A 11 -2.72 7.22 7.49
CA PHE A 11 -1.76 6.38 6.81
C PHE A 11 -1.53 6.91 5.39
N LEU A 12 -0.27 7.04 4.99
CA LEU A 12 0.12 7.47 3.65
C LEU A 12 1.20 6.55 3.05
N VAL A 13 1.02 6.15 1.79
CA VAL A 13 2.11 5.59 0.97
C VAL A 13 2.67 6.68 0.07
N VAL A 14 3.97 6.94 0.20
CA VAL A 14 4.69 7.95 -0.57
C VAL A 14 5.73 7.30 -1.47
N LEU A 15 5.80 7.78 -2.70
CA LEU A 15 6.83 7.42 -3.65
C LEU A 15 8.03 8.33 -3.44
N VAL A 16 9.21 7.76 -3.23
CA VAL A 16 10.48 8.49 -3.12
C VAL A 16 11.43 8.07 -4.26
N PRO A 17 12.40 8.92 -4.64
CA PRO A 17 13.39 8.56 -5.66
C PRO A 17 14.17 7.29 -5.30
N SER A 18 14.55 6.50 -6.30
CA SER A 18 15.39 5.31 -6.10
C SER A 18 16.74 5.66 -5.47
N GLY A 19 17.17 4.85 -4.50
CA GLY A 19 18.39 5.10 -3.72
C GLY A 19 18.23 6.03 -2.52
N THR A 20 17.01 6.47 -2.20
CA THR A 20 16.71 7.28 -1.01
C THR A 20 16.66 6.44 0.27
N LEU A 21 16.13 5.22 0.19
CA LEU A 21 15.90 4.36 1.35
C LEU A 21 17.14 3.51 1.66
N PRO A 22 17.43 3.24 2.95
CA PRO A 22 18.54 2.37 3.35
C PRO A 22 18.43 0.95 2.77
N HIS A 23 17.20 0.45 2.65
CA HIS A 23 16.89 -0.88 2.12
C HIS A 23 16.03 -0.77 0.86
N ARG A 24 16.67 -0.42 -0.26
CA ARG A 24 16.09 -0.17 -1.61
C ARG A 24 15.07 -1.20 -2.13
N LYS A 25 15.03 -2.41 -1.55
CA LYS A 25 14.16 -3.51 -1.99
C LYS A 25 12.87 -3.65 -1.18
N ILE A 26 12.72 -2.92 -0.09
CA ILE A 26 11.57 -3.03 0.82
C ILE A 26 11.02 -1.65 1.17
N PRO A 27 9.70 -1.52 1.40
CA PRO A 27 9.12 -0.30 1.95
C PRO A 27 9.69 0.02 3.33
N GLU A 28 9.75 1.31 3.67
CA GLU A 28 10.16 1.77 5.00
C GLU A 28 9.01 2.44 5.73
N VAL A 29 8.77 2.04 6.99
CA VAL A 29 7.71 2.62 7.83
C VAL A 29 8.30 3.73 8.68
N MET A 30 7.78 4.94 8.48
CA MET A 30 8.17 6.16 9.19
C MET A 30 7.00 6.62 10.08
N PRO A 31 7.04 6.36 11.39
CA PRO A 31 6.00 6.78 12.30
C PRO A 31 6.14 8.24 12.72
N MET A 32 5.04 8.99 12.66
CA MET A 32 4.91 10.35 13.15
C MET A 32 3.88 10.38 14.28
N GLY A 33 4.25 9.77 15.42
CA GLY A 33 3.33 9.50 16.52
C GLY A 33 2.66 10.73 17.14
N PHE A 34 3.32 11.90 17.13
CA PHE A 34 2.76 13.14 17.69
C PHE A 34 1.49 13.62 16.97
N ILE A 35 1.33 13.26 15.69
CA ILE A 35 0.17 13.63 14.87
C ILE A 35 -0.64 12.41 14.44
N ASN A 36 -0.46 11.26 15.11
CA ASN A 36 -1.08 9.98 14.74
C ASN A 36 -0.98 9.68 13.24
N ARG A 37 0.20 9.86 12.64
CA ARG A 37 0.42 9.61 11.22
C ARG A 37 1.47 8.54 11.01
N VAL A 38 1.26 7.67 10.03
CA VAL A 38 2.24 6.71 9.54
C VAL A 38 2.48 6.95 8.07
N VAL A 39 3.74 7.12 7.70
CA VAL A 39 4.16 7.22 6.32
C VAL A 39 4.90 5.92 5.97
N VAL A 40 4.53 5.30 4.85
CA VAL A 40 5.27 4.20 4.27
C VAL A 40 5.91 4.69 2.98
N ALA A 41 7.23 4.80 2.99
CA ALA A 41 8.01 5.22 1.84
C ALA A 41 8.34 4.00 0.97
N ILE A 42 8.12 4.12 -0.33
CA ILE A 42 8.52 3.13 -1.34
C ILE A 42 9.36 3.80 -2.42
N GLU A 43 10.38 3.10 -2.90
CA GLU A 43 11.17 3.56 -4.05
C GLU A 43 10.47 3.28 -5.38
N GLU A 44 10.82 4.03 -6.41
CA GLU A 44 10.32 3.82 -7.78
C GLU A 44 10.69 2.45 -8.33
N ASP A 45 11.93 1.99 -8.11
CA ASP A 45 12.38 0.64 -8.53
C ASP A 45 11.55 -0.46 -7.84
N TYR A 46 11.22 -0.27 -6.56
CA TYR A 46 10.35 -1.18 -5.83
C TYR A 46 8.94 -1.21 -6.46
N LEU A 47 8.35 -0.04 -6.70
CA LEU A 47 7.00 0.06 -7.26
C LEU A 47 6.91 -0.55 -8.66
N ASN A 48 7.86 -0.24 -9.55
CA ASN A 48 7.88 -0.77 -10.91
C ASN A 48 7.94 -2.30 -10.91
N ARG A 49 8.82 -2.89 -10.09
CA ARG A 49 8.89 -4.34 -9.93
C ARG A 49 7.57 -4.94 -9.43
N ARG A 50 6.94 -4.31 -8.43
CA ARG A 50 5.65 -4.80 -7.91
C ARG A 50 4.52 -4.64 -8.92
N LEU A 51 4.54 -3.61 -9.78
CA LEU A 51 3.58 -3.44 -10.88
C LEU A 51 3.72 -4.57 -11.89
N ASP A 52 4.94 -4.91 -12.31
CA ASP A 52 5.21 -6.02 -13.24
C ASP A 52 4.72 -7.36 -12.68
N GLU A 53 5.04 -7.66 -11.42
CA GLU A 53 4.59 -8.86 -10.72
C GLU A 53 3.06 -8.90 -10.58
N SER A 54 2.44 -7.77 -10.27
CA SER A 54 1.00 -7.66 -10.00
C SER A 54 0.16 -7.65 -11.27
N HIS A 55 0.73 -7.28 -12.41
CA HIS A 55 0.01 -7.21 -13.69
C HIS A 55 -0.50 -8.59 -14.11
N ALA A 56 0.36 -9.63 -14.01
CA ALA A 56 -0.01 -11.00 -14.34
C ALA A 56 -1.14 -11.52 -13.44
N VAL A 57 -1.10 -11.20 -12.14
CA VAL A 57 -2.16 -11.56 -11.18
C VAL A 57 -3.46 -10.84 -11.52
N SER A 58 -3.39 -9.53 -11.78
CA SER A 58 -4.55 -8.70 -12.09
C SER A 58 -5.25 -9.14 -13.37
N LEU A 59 -4.49 -9.52 -14.39
CA LEU A 59 -5.01 -10.07 -15.65
C LEU A 59 -5.75 -11.39 -15.42
N ARG A 60 -5.15 -12.30 -14.65
CA ARG A 60 -5.77 -13.59 -14.33
C ARG A 60 -7.10 -13.41 -13.57
N GLU A 61 -7.14 -12.51 -12.60
CA GLU A 61 -8.36 -12.18 -11.87
C GLU A 61 -9.41 -11.56 -12.77
N ALA A 62 -9.02 -10.60 -13.62
CA ALA A 62 -9.94 -9.97 -14.58
C ALA A 62 -10.54 -10.99 -15.56
N ALA A 63 -9.73 -11.93 -16.05
CA ALA A 63 -10.19 -13.04 -16.89
C ALA A 63 -11.18 -13.94 -16.14
N ALA A 64 -10.87 -14.33 -14.91
CA ALA A 64 -11.73 -15.17 -14.09
C ALA A 64 -13.09 -14.52 -13.76
N GLU A 65 -13.12 -13.19 -13.65
CA GLU A 65 -14.33 -12.39 -13.43
C GLU A 65 -15.10 -12.06 -14.73
N GLY A 66 -14.63 -12.54 -15.88
CA GLY A 66 -15.26 -12.28 -17.18
C GLY A 66 -15.13 -10.82 -17.66
N TRP A 67 -14.20 -10.04 -17.09
CA TRP A 67 -14.00 -8.63 -17.48
C TRP A 67 -13.51 -8.46 -18.91
N LEU A 68 -12.89 -9.51 -19.46
CA LEU A 68 -12.22 -9.48 -20.76
C LEU A 68 -13.15 -9.91 -21.92
N ASP A 69 -14.34 -10.44 -21.61
CA ASP A 69 -15.27 -11.00 -22.57
C ASP A 69 -16.52 -10.11 -22.68
N GLY A 70 -16.56 -9.19 -23.64
CA GLY A 70 -17.76 -8.40 -23.91
C GLY A 70 -17.56 -7.19 -24.85
N PRO A 71 -18.51 -6.90 -25.78
CA PRO A 71 -18.48 -5.69 -26.59
C PRO A 71 -19.14 -4.52 -25.81
N GLY A 72 -18.30 -3.69 -25.16
CA GLY A 72 -18.73 -2.55 -24.32
C GLY A 72 -18.94 -2.97 -22.87
N GLU A 73 -18.55 -2.23 -21.84
CA GLU A 73 -18.47 -0.78 -21.67
C GLU A 73 -17.32 -0.41 -20.69
N GLY A 74 -16.51 0.58 -21.04
CA GLY A 74 -15.75 1.37 -20.06
C GLY A 74 -14.37 0.84 -19.64
N ASP A 75 -13.34 1.28 -20.36
CA ASP A 75 -11.94 1.43 -19.91
C ASP A 75 -11.38 0.26 -19.07
N HIS A 76 -11.42 -0.95 -19.65
CA HIS A 76 -10.80 -2.16 -19.07
C HIS A 76 -9.32 -1.92 -18.71
N SER A 77 -8.61 -1.14 -19.54
CA SER A 77 -7.22 -0.76 -19.30
C SER A 77 -7.06 0.04 -18.01
N ARG A 78 -7.90 1.05 -17.75
CA ARG A 78 -7.86 1.79 -16.48
C ARG A 78 -8.25 0.92 -15.30
N ARG A 79 -9.30 0.12 -15.40
CA ARG A 79 -9.69 -0.81 -14.31
C ARG A 79 -8.58 -1.79 -13.97
N LEU A 80 -7.92 -2.33 -14.99
CA LEU A 80 -6.78 -3.23 -14.82
C LEU A 80 -5.58 -2.50 -14.21
N ALA A 81 -5.28 -1.28 -14.66
CA ALA A 81 -4.20 -0.46 -14.10
C ALA A 81 -4.45 -0.10 -12.63
N GLU A 82 -5.68 0.28 -12.27
CA GLU A 82 -6.09 0.54 -10.89
C GLU A 82 -5.95 -0.71 -10.01
N ARG A 83 -6.40 -1.88 -10.50
CA ARG A 83 -6.24 -3.16 -9.79
C ARG A 83 -4.77 -3.52 -9.61
N THR A 84 -3.97 -3.41 -10.68
CA THR A 84 -2.53 -3.67 -10.66
C THR A 84 -1.83 -2.76 -9.65
N THR A 85 -2.19 -1.48 -9.62
CA THR A 85 -1.66 -0.51 -8.66
C THR A 85 -2.04 -0.86 -7.22
N ARG A 86 -3.28 -1.32 -6.98
CA ARG A 86 -3.71 -1.76 -5.64
C ARG A 86 -2.89 -2.95 -5.16
N HIS A 87 -2.73 -3.98 -5.99
CA HIS A 87 -1.90 -5.15 -5.67
C HIS A 87 -0.43 -4.78 -5.47
N ALA A 88 0.10 -3.89 -6.29
CA ALA A 88 1.49 -3.45 -6.17
C ALA A 88 1.78 -2.67 -4.87
N LEU A 89 0.75 -2.00 -4.31
CA LEU A 89 0.85 -1.24 -3.07
C LEU A 89 0.44 -2.04 -1.83
N ASP A 90 -0.10 -3.24 -1.97
CA ASP A 90 -0.73 -3.99 -0.87
C ASP A 90 0.24 -4.30 0.28
N ASP A 91 1.49 -4.64 -0.04
CA ASP A 91 2.53 -4.88 0.96
C ASP A 91 2.81 -3.62 1.79
N ALA A 92 2.97 -2.46 1.14
CA ALA A 92 3.22 -1.18 1.80
C ALA A 92 2.03 -0.76 2.67
N VAL A 93 0.81 -1.00 2.19
CA VAL A 93 -0.44 -0.78 2.96
C VAL A 93 -0.48 -1.70 4.18
N THR A 94 -0.16 -2.98 4.01
CA THR A 94 -0.14 -3.96 5.08
C THR A 94 0.90 -3.62 6.15
N MET A 95 2.09 -3.17 5.75
CA MET A 95 3.13 -2.73 6.69
C MET A 95 2.67 -1.55 7.55
N GLY A 96 2.06 -0.52 6.95
CA GLY A 96 1.55 0.61 7.70
C GLY A 96 0.40 0.25 8.64
N ARG A 97 -0.53 -0.61 8.19
CA ARG A 97 -1.62 -1.12 9.04
C ARG A 97 -1.09 -1.95 10.20
N ALA A 98 -0.11 -2.82 9.96
CA ALA A 98 0.52 -3.62 11.01
C ALA A 98 1.14 -2.71 12.08
N PHE A 99 1.81 -1.63 11.69
CA PHE A 99 2.35 -0.65 12.64
C PHE A 99 1.26 -0.02 13.51
N ILE A 100 0.17 0.49 12.90
CA ILE A 100 -0.94 1.13 13.64
C ILE A 100 -1.56 0.14 14.63
N ASN A 101 -1.75 -1.12 14.24
CA ASN A 101 -2.29 -2.16 15.12
C ASN A 101 -1.36 -2.46 16.32
N MET A 102 -0.04 -2.41 16.12
CA MET A 102 0.93 -2.54 17.22
C MET A 102 0.85 -1.35 18.19
N GLN A 103 0.59 -0.13 17.71
CA GLN A 103 0.40 1.03 18.59
C GLN A 103 -0.89 0.94 19.42
N GLY A 104 -1.98 0.43 18.85
CA GLY A 104 -3.24 0.18 19.58
C GLY A 104 -3.16 -0.97 20.58
N SER A 105 -2.13 -1.82 20.46
CA SER A 105 -1.87 -2.97 21.35
C SER A 105 -0.82 -2.66 22.43
N ALA A 106 -0.31 -1.42 22.51
CA ALA A 106 0.54 -1.01 23.62
C ALA A 106 -0.28 -1.11 24.92
N PRO A 107 0.06 -2.00 25.86
CA PRO A 107 -0.61 -2.04 27.14
C PRO A 107 -0.42 -0.69 27.81
N GLY A 108 -1.53 -0.10 28.27
CA GLY A 108 -1.53 1.17 28.98
C GLY A 108 -0.55 1.14 30.15
N SER A 109 0.64 1.70 29.93
CA SER A 109 1.46 2.22 31.00
C SER A 109 0.89 3.59 31.33
N LEU A 110 0.14 3.65 32.42
CA LEU A 110 -0.06 4.77 33.36
C LEU A 110 -1.45 4.66 34.01
N GLY A 111 -1.54 3.78 35.00
CA GLY A 111 -2.64 3.70 35.95
C GLY A 111 -2.12 3.07 37.23
N GLY A 112 -1.46 3.87 38.08
CA GLY A 112 -0.94 3.40 39.36
C GLY A 112 0.18 4.25 39.95
N LEU A 113 -0.09 5.53 40.19
CA LEU A 113 0.49 6.28 41.31
C LEU A 113 -0.65 6.97 42.06
#